data_AF-A0A8X8WMB6-F1
#
_entry.id   AF-A0A8X8WMB6-F1
#
_cell.length_a   1.000
_cell.length_b   1.000
_cell.length_c   1.000
_cell.angle_alpha   90.00
_cell.angle_beta   90.00
_cell.angle_gamma   90.00
#
_symmetry.space_group_name_H-M   'P 1'
#
loop_
_entity.id
_entity.type
_entity.pdbx_description
1 polymer ?
#
loop_
_entity_poly.entity_id
_entity_poly.type
_entity_poly.pdbx_seq_one_letter_code
_entity_poly.pdbx_strand_id
1 'polypeptide(L)'
;MNAFPITPTPNKFFMLPGPFHGRLFPKASLDFAYCTCALNWLSQVPKAVADHMSPAWNTGKVHYTGAKQEVVEAYSHHYAHDIKSFLEARAEELVAGGLMALLVPSDPSATSFTTPTEIDLLGSCLLDMANKEIIERSNSFSIERMEILDNPGKRTLCSAKARAAYLRAVFEGMLINHFGSEVMDGLFDCYEKKIAASPHFLDPDNEKSIIIFVLLKSKAE
;
A
#
# COMPACT_ATOMS: atom_id res chain seq x y z
N MET A 1 -25.92 -12.90 1.09
CA MET A 1 -25.21 -13.87 1.94
C MET A 1 -25.70 -13.68 3.36
N ASN A 2 -26.16 -14.74 4.01
CA ASN A 2 -26.71 -14.69 5.36
C ASN A 2 -25.56 -14.63 6.37
N ALA A 3 -25.55 -13.61 7.23
CA ALA A 3 -24.54 -13.46 8.28
C ALA A 3 -24.66 -14.61 9.30
N PHE A 4 -23.53 -15.18 9.71
CA PHE A 4 -23.49 -16.19 10.76
C PHE A 4 -23.92 -15.57 12.10
N PRO A 5 -24.82 -16.23 12.87
CA PRO A 5 -25.20 -15.74 14.19
C PRO A 5 -24.03 -15.96 15.17
N ILE A 6 -23.44 -14.85 15.63
CA ILE A 6 -22.35 -14.86 16.61
C ILE A 6 -22.97 -14.68 18.00
N THR A 7 -22.95 -15.71 18.85
CA THR A 7 -23.35 -15.58 20.27
C THR A 7 -22.12 -15.27 21.11
N PRO A 8 -22.15 -14.21 21.96
CA PRO A 8 -21.01 -13.83 22.78
C PRO A 8 -20.81 -14.87 23.88
N THR A 9 -19.77 -15.68 23.73
CA THR A 9 -19.22 -16.54 24.77
C THR A 9 -17.78 -16.10 24.98
N PRO A 10 -17.30 -15.94 26.23
CA PRO A 10 -15.94 -15.45 26.46
C PRO A 10 -14.92 -16.35 25.77
N ASN A 11 -13.93 -15.72 25.12
CA ASN A 11 -12.78 -16.35 24.46
C ASN A 11 -13.02 -17.08 23.12
N LYS A 12 -14.07 -16.77 22.36
CA LYS A 12 -14.17 -17.22 20.96
C LYS A 12 -13.56 -16.19 20.00
N PHE A 13 -12.55 -16.61 19.25
CA PHE A 13 -12.03 -15.89 18.10
C PHE A 13 -12.76 -16.37 16.85
N PHE A 14 -13.23 -15.45 16.02
CA PHE A 14 -13.85 -15.75 14.73
C PHE A 14 -12.94 -15.24 13.62
N MET A 15 -12.66 -16.09 12.64
CA MET A 15 -11.98 -15.71 11.41
C MET A 15 -13.05 -15.54 10.32
N LEU A 16 -13.15 -14.33 9.77
CA LEU A 16 -14.11 -14.02 8.70
C LEU A 16 -13.34 -13.75 7.41
N PRO A 17 -13.37 -14.68 6.42
CA PRO A 17 -12.76 -14.43 5.14
C PRO A 17 -13.61 -13.46 4.32
N GLY A 18 -12.97 -12.47 3.69
CA GLY A 18 -13.64 -11.55 2.77
C GLY A 18 -12.92 -10.21 2.62
N PRO A 19 -13.27 -9.43 1.58
CA PRO A 19 -12.72 -8.10 1.38
C PRO A 19 -13.23 -7.15 2.47
N PHE A 20 -12.30 -6.53 3.21
CA PHE A 20 -12.65 -5.64 4.32
C PHE A 20 -13.29 -4.31 3.87
N HIS A 21 -13.19 -3.96 2.59
CA HIS A 21 -13.87 -2.80 2.00
C HIS A 21 -15.40 -2.87 2.09
N GLY A 22 -15.96 -4.09 2.24
CA GLY A 22 -17.39 -4.31 2.44
C GLY A 22 -17.72 -4.77 3.86
N ARG A 23 -18.98 -5.20 4.04
CA ARG A 23 -19.44 -5.76 5.32
C ARG A 23 -18.92 -7.18 5.54
N LEU A 24 -18.44 -7.41 6.75
CA LEU A 24 -17.94 -8.68 7.27
C LEU A 24 -18.74 -9.14 8.50
N PHE A 25 -19.22 -8.21 9.33
CA PHE A 25 -19.87 -8.52 10.60
C PHE A 25 -21.40 -8.27 10.55
N PRO A 26 -22.16 -8.89 11.48
CA PRO A 26 -23.54 -8.50 11.74
C PRO A 26 -23.62 -7.02 12.18
N LYS A 27 -24.81 -6.42 12.00
CA LYS A 27 -25.05 -5.04 12.44
C LYS A 27 -24.88 -4.90 13.95
N ALA A 28 -24.32 -3.78 14.39
CA ALA A 28 -24.14 -3.43 15.80
C ALA A 28 -23.54 -4.57 16.65
N SER A 29 -22.44 -5.16 16.18
CA SER A 29 -21.76 -6.29 16.83
C SER A 29 -20.32 -5.98 17.25
N LEU A 30 -19.75 -4.86 16.82
CA LEU A 30 -18.39 -4.45 17.15
C LEU A 30 -18.40 -3.29 18.16
N ASP A 31 -17.73 -3.47 19.30
CA ASP A 31 -17.44 -2.37 20.24
C ASP A 31 -16.24 -1.54 19.78
N PHE A 32 -15.23 -2.20 19.21
CA PHE A 32 -13.98 -1.60 18.74
C PHE A 32 -13.53 -2.22 17.42
N ALA A 33 -13.19 -1.37 16.45
CA ALA A 33 -12.54 -1.77 15.21
C ALA A 33 -11.11 -1.21 15.12
N TYR A 34 -10.17 -2.02 14.64
CA TYR A 34 -8.79 -1.61 14.45
C TYR A 34 -8.33 -1.97 13.04
N CYS A 35 -7.72 -1.03 12.33
CA CYS A 35 -7.16 -1.27 11.01
C CYS A 35 -5.80 -0.57 10.91
N THR A 36 -4.75 -1.32 10.58
CA THR A 36 -3.39 -0.80 10.44
C THR A 36 -2.76 -1.29 9.14
N CYS A 37 -2.16 -0.39 8.38
CA CYS A 37 -1.40 -0.67 7.15
C CYS A 37 -2.13 -1.55 6.12
N ALA A 38 -3.47 -1.52 6.12
CA ALA A 38 -4.32 -2.26 5.20
C ALA A 38 -5.12 -1.34 4.27
N LEU A 39 -5.57 -0.16 4.76
CA LEU A 39 -6.39 0.76 3.95
C LEU A 39 -5.66 1.37 2.76
N ASN A 40 -4.32 1.33 2.72
CA ASN A 40 -3.54 1.74 1.55
C ASN A 40 -3.66 0.74 0.38
N TRP A 41 -4.19 -0.46 0.60
CA TRP A 41 -4.46 -1.43 -0.47
C TRP A 41 -5.83 -1.19 -1.08
N LEU A 42 -5.83 -0.80 -2.36
CA LEU A 42 -7.06 -0.69 -3.13
C LEU A 42 -7.76 -2.04 -3.28
N SER A 43 -9.09 -1.99 -3.39
CA SER A 43 -9.91 -3.16 -3.70
C SER A 43 -9.56 -3.81 -5.05
N GLN A 44 -9.05 -3.01 -5.98
CA GLN A 44 -8.58 -3.43 -7.30
C GLN A 44 -7.74 -2.31 -7.96
N VAL A 45 -7.02 -2.66 -9.03
CA VAL A 45 -6.36 -1.67 -9.89
C VAL A 45 -7.42 -0.77 -10.55
N PRO A 46 -7.25 0.57 -10.56
CA PRO A 46 -8.16 1.46 -11.29
C PRO A 46 -8.21 1.10 -12.78
N LYS A 47 -9.40 0.81 -13.32
CA LYS A 47 -9.52 0.32 -14.71
C LYS A 47 -8.89 1.28 -15.73
N ALA A 48 -9.01 2.58 -15.49
CA ALA A 48 -8.49 3.63 -16.36
C ALA A 48 -6.96 3.60 -16.49
N VAL A 49 -6.21 3.05 -15.52
CA VAL A 49 -4.75 2.97 -15.60
C VAL A 49 -4.26 1.75 -16.39
N ALA A 50 -5.14 0.78 -16.60
CA ALA A 50 -4.92 -0.45 -17.35
C ALA A 50 -5.63 -0.47 -18.72
N ASP A 51 -6.16 0.67 -19.17
CA ASP A 51 -6.76 0.83 -20.49
C ASP A 51 -5.85 1.69 -21.39
N HIS A 52 -5.33 1.11 -22.47
CA HIS A 52 -4.43 1.78 -23.42
C HIS A 52 -5.07 2.96 -24.18
N MET A 53 -6.41 3.02 -24.20
CA MET A 53 -7.16 4.11 -24.80
C MET A 53 -7.43 5.26 -23.81
N SER A 54 -7.22 5.02 -22.53
CA SER A 54 -7.47 6.00 -21.47
C SER A 54 -6.34 7.03 -21.38
N PRO A 55 -6.66 8.32 -21.12
CA PRO A 55 -5.62 9.31 -20.82
C PRO A 55 -4.81 8.95 -19.56
N ALA A 56 -5.38 8.13 -18.67
CA ALA A 56 -4.73 7.62 -17.47
C ALA A 56 -3.92 6.33 -17.68
N TRP A 57 -3.72 5.84 -18.92
CA TRP A 57 -2.88 4.67 -19.19
C TRP A 57 -1.46 4.85 -18.61
N ASN A 58 -1.09 4.00 -17.64
CA ASN A 58 0.15 4.16 -16.88
C ASN A 58 1.36 3.43 -17.52
N THR A 59 1.68 3.80 -18.76
CA THR A 59 2.75 3.14 -19.52
C THR A 59 4.12 3.27 -18.84
N GLY A 60 4.87 2.16 -18.80
CA GLY A 60 6.26 2.14 -18.32
C GLY A 60 6.44 2.39 -16.82
N LYS A 61 5.34 2.40 -16.05
CA LYS A 61 5.36 2.62 -14.60
C LYS A 61 4.48 1.60 -13.91
N VAL A 62 4.90 1.20 -12.72
CA VAL A 62 4.16 0.26 -11.85
C VAL A 62 3.17 0.97 -10.93
N HIS A 63 3.35 2.28 -10.70
CA HIS A 63 2.54 3.09 -9.80
C HIS A 63 2.46 4.55 -10.27
N TYR A 64 1.84 5.44 -9.49
CA TYR A 64 1.52 6.81 -9.91
C TYR A 64 2.59 7.87 -9.60
N THR A 65 3.73 7.50 -9.00
CA THR A 65 4.79 8.45 -8.65
C THR A 65 5.41 9.08 -9.91
N GLY A 66 5.39 10.41 -10.00
CA GLY A 66 5.83 11.13 -11.19
C GLY A 66 5.09 10.73 -12.47
N ALA A 67 3.89 10.16 -12.34
CA ALA A 67 3.01 9.83 -13.46
C ALA A 67 2.19 11.06 -13.89
N LYS A 68 1.41 10.90 -14.95
CA LYS A 68 0.50 11.97 -15.40
C LYS A 68 -0.58 12.22 -14.34
N GLN A 69 -1.09 13.45 -14.32
CA GLN A 69 -2.13 13.86 -13.38
C GLN A 69 -3.36 12.95 -13.43
N GLU A 70 -3.74 12.49 -14.61
CA GLU A 70 -4.87 11.59 -14.84
C GLU A 70 -4.68 10.22 -14.17
N VAL A 71 -3.43 9.74 -14.05
CA VAL A 71 -3.09 8.52 -13.31
C VAL A 71 -3.32 8.75 -11.82
N VAL A 72 -2.80 9.86 -11.28
CA VAL A 72 -2.95 10.22 -9.85
C VAL A 72 -4.43 10.39 -9.49
N GLU A 73 -5.20 11.03 -10.36
CA GLU A 73 -6.65 11.20 -10.19
C GLU A 73 -7.39 9.86 -10.23
N ALA A 74 -7.04 8.95 -11.13
CA ALA A 74 -7.64 7.62 -11.20
C ALA A 74 -7.41 6.81 -9.90
N TYR A 75 -6.19 6.83 -9.35
CA TYR A 75 -5.89 6.21 -8.06
C TYR A 75 -6.64 6.89 -6.91
N SER A 76 -6.66 8.22 -6.88
CA SER A 76 -7.32 9.00 -5.82
C SER A 76 -8.83 8.78 -5.80
N HIS A 77 -9.46 8.73 -6.97
CA HIS A 77 -10.89 8.45 -7.11
C HIS A 77 -11.23 7.04 -6.60
N HIS A 78 -10.42 6.05 -6.98
CA HIS A 78 -10.65 4.66 -6.56
C HIS A 78 -10.45 4.50 -5.04
N TYR A 79 -9.43 5.14 -4.47
CA TYR A 79 -9.22 5.19 -3.02
C TYR A 79 -10.40 5.83 -2.28
N ALA A 80 -10.93 6.95 -2.80
CA ALA A 80 -12.08 7.63 -2.21
C ALA A 80 -13.33 6.74 -2.20
N HIS A 81 -13.55 5.95 -3.25
CA HIS A 81 -14.60 4.95 -3.30
C HIS A 81 -14.40 3.84 -2.26
N ASP A 82 -13.19 3.31 -2.15
CA ASP A 82 -12.84 2.21 -1.24
C ASP A 82 -12.95 2.62 0.23
N ILE A 83 -12.42 3.78 0.60
CA ILE A 83 -12.50 4.26 1.99
C ILE A 83 -13.94 4.58 2.37
N LYS A 84 -14.74 5.12 1.46
CA LYS A 84 -16.17 5.36 1.70
C LYS A 84 -16.88 4.03 1.99
N SER A 85 -16.70 3.04 1.12
CA SER A 85 -17.31 1.71 1.27
C SER A 85 -16.91 1.06 2.59
N PHE A 86 -15.62 1.14 2.95
CA PHE A 86 -15.11 0.65 4.22
C PHE A 86 -15.79 1.35 5.42
N LEU A 87 -15.84 2.68 5.41
CA LEU A 87 -16.42 3.46 6.51
C LEU A 87 -17.91 3.18 6.68
N GLU A 88 -18.67 3.08 5.59
CA GLU A 88 -20.10 2.74 5.60
C GLU A 88 -20.32 1.33 6.17
N ALA A 89 -19.51 0.35 5.75
CA ALA A 89 -19.57 -1.01 6.29
C ALA A 89 -19.27 -1.04 7.80
N ARG A 90 -18.24 -0.33 8.25
CA ARG A 90 -17.89 -0.26 9.68
C ARG A 90 -18.94 0.48 10.50
N ALA A 91 -19.58 1.51 9.94
CA ALA A 91 -20.66 2.23 10.61
C ALA A 91 -21.88 1.33 10.89
N GLU A 92 -22.23 0.42 9.97
CA GLU A 92 -23.30 -0.56 10.22
C GLU A 92 -22.94 -1.60 11.28
N GLU A 93 -21.66 -1.96 11.37
CA GLU A 93 -21.18 -3.06 12.22
C GLU A 93 -20.85 -2.62 13.64
N LEU A 94 -20.48 -1.35 13.83
CA LEU A 94 -20.20 -0.78 15.16
C LEU A 94 -21.48 -0.59 15.96
N VAL A 95 -21.40 -0.89 17.26
CA VAL A 95 -22.46 -0.52 18.22
C VAL A 95 -22.56 1.01 18.35
N ALA A 96 -23.69 1.50 18.87
CA ALA A 96 -23.82 2.91 19.23
C ALA A 96 -22.74 3.31 20.24
N GLY A 97 -21.95 4.34 19.90
CA GLY A 97 -20.82 4.78 20.72
C GLY A 97 -19.55 3.93 20.61
N GLY A 98 -19.54 2.87 19.79
CA GLY A 98 -18.36 2.07 19.48
C GLY A 98 -17.26 2.90 18.80
N LEU A 99 -16.02 2.42 18.88
CA LEU A 99 -14.84 3.15 18.43
C LEU A 99 -14.13 2.44 17.27
N MET A 100 -13.43 3.21 16.44
CA MET A 100 -12.56 2.66 15.41
C MET A 100 -11.25 3.42 15.34
N ALA A 101 -10.14 2.70 15.39
CA ALA A 101 -8.79 3.24 15.22
C ALA A 101 -8.19 2.80 13.87
N LEU A 102 -7.74 3.78 13.08
CA LEU A 102 -7.12 3.57 11.77
C LEU A 102 -5.68 4.06 11.80
N LEU A 103 -4.74 3.26 11.31
CA LEU A 103 -3.35 3.62 11.07
C LEU A 103 -3.05 3.40 9.59
N VAL A 104 -2.98 4.49 8.81
CA VAL A 104 -2.81 4.41 7.35
C VAL A 104 -1.48 5.05 6.94
N PRO A 105 -0.62 4.34 6.20
CA PRO A 105 0.54 4.94 5.56
C PRO A 105 0.09 6.05 4.60
N SER A 106 0.64 7.25 4.75
CA SER A 106 0.34 8.39 3.91
C SER A 106 1.61 9.13 3.54
N ASP A 107 1.55 9.79 2.39
CA ASP A 107 2.61 10.65 1.89
C ASP A 107 2.31 12.14 2.16
N PRO A 108 3.09 12.76 3.06
CA PRO A 108 3.43 14.16 3.13
C PRO A 108 3.23 15.11 1.98
N SER A 109 3.93 14.69 0.92
CA SER A 109 4.82 15.55 0.17
C SER A 109 5.34 14.79 -1.04
N ALA A 110 5.13 15.34 -2.23
CA ALA A 110 5.67 14.78 -3.47
C ALA A 110 7.21 14.72 -3.56
N THR A 111 7.96 15.03 -2.49
CA THR A 111 9.42 15.23 -2.47
C THR A 111 10.16 14.38 -1.43
N SER A 112 9.52 13.36 -0.85
CA SER A 112 10.06 12.55 0.25
C SER A 112 9.99 11.04 -0.03
N PHE A 113 10.87 10.25 0.61
CA PHE A 113 10.86 8.79 0.53
C PHE A 113 9.56 8.23 1.12
N THR A 114 8.75 7.63 0.25
CA THR A 114 7.45 7.05 0.58
C THR A 114 7.31 5.66 -0.01
N THR A 115 6.36 4.87 0.49
CA THR A 115 6.00 3.55 -0.06
C THR A 115 5.91 3.53 -1.60
N PRO A 116 5.36 4.57 -2.27
CA PRO A 116 5.42 4.71 -3.73
C PRO A 116 6.84 4.75 -4.35
N THR A 117 7.84 5.28 -3.67
CA THR A 117 9.24 5.33 -4.16
C THR A 117 9.95 3.97 -4.06
N GLU A 118 9.62 3.15 -3.07
CA GLU A 118 10.09 1.75 -3.00
C GLU A 118 9.47 0.91 -4.13
N ILE A 119 8.19 1.16 -4.44
CA ILE A 119 7.49 0.55 -5.57
C ILE A 119 8.10 0.98 -6.91
N ASP A 120 8.49 2.25 -7.07
CA ASP A 120 9.20 2.72 -8.27
C ASP A 120 10.57 2.06 -8.45
N LEU A 121 11.33 1.90 -7.36
CA LEU A 121 12.62 1.21 -7.42
C LEU A 121 12.44 -0.25 -7.85
N LEU A 122 11.39 -0.92 -7.37
CA LEU A 122 10.99 -2.23 -7.83
C LEU A 122 10.59 -2.21 -9.32
N GLY A 123 9.81 -1.21 -9.75
CA GLY A 123 9.47 -0.98 -11.16
C GLY A 123 10.71 -0.78 -12.04
N SER A 124 11.73 -0.09 -11.54
CA SER A 124 13.00 0.06 -12.24
C SER A 124 13.78 -1.26 -12.35
N CYS A 125 13.59 -2.20 -11.40
CA CYS A 125 14.18 -3.53 -11.49
C CYS A 125 13.46 -4.36 -12.55
N LEU A 126 12.13 -4.29 -12.61
CA LEU A 126 11.34 -4.91 -13.69
C LEU A 126 11.74 -4.36 -15.05
N LEU A 127 11.92 -3.04 -15.16
CA LEU A 127 12.47 -2.42 -16.35
C LEU A 127 13.87 -2.94 -16.64
N ASP A 128 14.82 -2.94 -15.69
CA ASP A 128 16.17 -3.48 -15.91
C ASP A 128 16.18 -4.95 -16.33
N MET A 129 15.23 -5.77 -15.86
CA MET A 129 15.12 -7.17 -16.25
C MET A 129 14.56 -7.32 -17.66
N ALA A 130 13.49 -6.60 -18.00
CA ALA A 130 12.97 -6.50 -19.36
C ALA A 130 13.99 -5.87 -20.33
N ASN A 131 14.79 -4.94 -19.82
CA ASN A 131 15.85 -4.24 -20.52
C ASN A 131 17.17 -5.03 -20.54
N LYS A 132 17.37 -6.07 -19.72
CA LYS A 132 18.49 -7.01 -19.90
C LYS A 132 18.28 -7.89 -21.13
N GLU A 133 17.06 -7.94 -21.65
CA GLU A 133 16.77 -8.43 -22.99
C GLU A 133 16.91 -7.33 -24.08
N ILE A 134 17.05 -6.03 -23.74
CA ILE A 134 16.90 -4.89 -24.69
C ILE A 134 17.93 -3.72 -24.63
N ILE A 135 18.67 -3.38 -23.55
CA ILE A 135 19.36 -2.08 -23.42
C ILE A 135 20.90 -2.17 -23.57
N GLU A 136 21.38 -1.61 -24.69
CA GLU A 136 22.38 -0.54 -24.64
C GLU A 136 21.65 0.82 -24.53
N ARG A 137 22.12 1.74 -23.65
CA ARG A 137 21.93 3.22 -23.62
C ARG A 137 21.09 3.88 -22.49
N SER A 138 21.85 4.37 -21.48
CA SER A 138 21.93 5.74 -20.90
C SER A 138 20.87 6.35 -19.92
N ASN A 139 21.30 6.51 -18.64
CA ASN A 139 21.43 7.68 -17.71
C ASN A 139 20.65 9.01 -17.98
N SER A 140 20.13 9.82 -17.01
CA SER A 140 20.32 10.01 -15.53
C SER A 140 19.41 11.17 -14.97
N PHE A 141 19.30 11.35 -13.62
CA PHE A 141 19.12 12.59 -12.75
C PHE A 141 18.09 12.55 -11.55
N SER A 142 18.26 13.45 -10.54
CA SER A 142 17.76 13.43 -9.12
C SER A 142 17.16 14.76 -8.56
N ILE A 143 16.45 14.78 -7.40
CA ILE A 143 15.81 15.98 -6.74
C ILE A 143 15.91 16.02 -5.17
N GLU A 144 15.74 17.24 -4.60
CA GLU A 144 16.05 17.82 -3.27
C GLU A 144 14.82 18.13 -2.31
N ARG A 145 14.52 17.26 -1.31
CA ARG A 145 13.93 17.40 0.10
C ARG A 145 12.60 18.15 0.54
N MET A 146 11.87 17.61 1.58
CA MET A 146 10.75 18.17 2.47
C MET A 146 10.61 17.47 3.90
N GLU A 147 9.70 17.84 4.87
CA GLU A 147 9.63 17.37 6.32
C GLU A 147 8.30 16.70 6.88
N ILE A 148 8.35 16.08 8.10
CA ILE A 148 7.72 14.77 8.54
C ILE A 148 7.22 14.71 10.03
N LEU A 149 6.32 13.76 10.39
CA LEU A 149 6.09 13.26 11.77
C LEU A 149 6.84 11.95 12.08
N ASP A 150 7.43 11.83 13.28
CA ASP A 150 8.41 10.78 13.61
C ASP A 150 7.80 9.36 13.75
N ASN A 151 8.18 8.44 12.85
CA ASN A 151 7.84 7.02 12.92
C ASN A 151 8.90 6.26 13.76
N PRO A 152 8.57 5.69 14.92
CA PRO A 152 9.53 4.94 15.74
C PRO A 152 10.03 3.64 15.07
N GLY A 153 9.38 3.18 13.99
CA GLY A 153 9.83 2.05 13.17
C GLY A 153 11.08 2.32 12.32
N LYS A 154 11.49 3.60 12.18
CA LYS A 154 12.63 4.08 11.36
C LYS A 154 13.94 3.30 11.56
N ARG A 155 14.14 2.66 12.71
CA ARG A 155 15.40 1.99 13.09
C ARG A 155 15.41 0.47 12.91
N THR A 156 14.37 -0.13 12.33
CA THR A 156 14.24 -1.61 12.29
C THR A 156 14.75 -2.27 11.00
N LEU A 157 14.87 -1.53 9.89
CA LEU A 157 15.31 -2.06 8.59
C LEU A 157 16.64 -1.46 8.12
N CYS A 158 17.70 -1.61 8.91
CA CYS A 158 19.00 -0.95 8.67
C CYS A 158 19.88 -1.58 7.56
N SER A 159 19.39 -2.57 6.81
CA SER A 159 20.19 -3.20 5.75
C SER A 159 19.40 -3.37 4.47
N ALA A 160 20.09 -3.32 3.33
CA ALA A 160 19.50 -3.57 2.02
C ALA A 160 18.74 -4.90 1.97
N LYS A 161 19.34 -5.95 2.55
CA LYS A 161 18.74 -7.26 2.67
C LYS A 161 17.45 -7.26 3.49
N ALA A 162 17.42 -6.56 4.63
CA ALA A 162 16.22 -6.47 5.45
C ALA A 162 15.08 -5.72 4.72
N ARG A 163 15.41 -4.64 4.00
CA ARG A 163 14.45 -3.90 3.17
C ARG A 163 13.94 -4.73 1.99
N ALA A 164 14.82 -5.44 1.30
CA ALA A 164 14.45 -6.35 0.20
C ALA A 164 13.55 -7.49 0.70
N ALA A 165 13.86 -8.10 1.84
CA ALA A 165 13.03 -9.14 2.44
C ALA A 165 11.65 -8.62 2.85
N TYR A 166 11.58 -7.42 3.43
CA TYR A 166 10.32 -6.75 3.76
C TYR A 166 9.48 -6.50 2.49
N LEU A 167 10.05 -5.86 1.47
CA LEU A 167 9.32 -5.57 0.24
C LEU A 167 8.87 -6.85 -0.48
N ARG A 168 9.72 -7.89 -0.46
CA ARG A 168 9.40 -9.21 -0.99
C ARG A 168 8.19 -9.82 -0.29
N ALA A 169 8.18 -9.83 1.04
CA ALA A 169 7.04 -10.34 1.81
C ALA A 169 5.72 -9.61 1.50
N VAL A 170 5.79 -8.33 1.13
CA VAL A 170 4.61 -7.52 0.80
C VAL A 170 4.12 -7.77 -0.63
N PHE A 171 5.02 -7.81 -1.62
CA PHE A 171 4.65 -7.75 -3.04
C PHE A 171 4.79 -9.06 -3.81
N GLU A 172 5.60 -10.02 -3.37
CA GLU A 172 5.88 -11.25 -4.12
C GLU A 172 4.60 -12.01 -4.47
N GLY A 173 3.69 -12.17 -3.52
CA GLY A 173 2.43 -12.88 -3.75
C GLY A 173 1.58 -12.26 -4.88
N MET A 174 1.65 -10.94 -5.07
CA MET A 174 0.97 -10.26 -6.17
C MET A 174 1.74 -10.39 -7.49
N LEU A 175 3.06 -10.26 -7.44
CA LEU A 175 3.92 -10.27 -8.63
C LEU A 175 4.01 -11.65 -9.28
N ILE A 176 4.00 -12.73 -8.51
CA ILE A 176 4.00 -14.11 -9.04
C ILE A 176 2.80 -14.32 -9.98
N ASN A 177 1.63 -13.79 -9.64
CA ASN A 177 0.42 -13.92 -10.46
C ASN A 177 0.53 -13.18 -11.80
N HIS A 178 1.44 -12.21 -11.92
CA HIS A 178 1.60 -11.40 -13.13
C HIS A 178 2.82 -11.81 -13.96
N PHE A 179 3.94 -12.13 -13.32
CA PHE A 179 5.23 -12.37 -13.97
C PHE A 179 5.73 -13.81 -13.86
N GLY A 180 5.11 -14.65 -13.02
CA GLY A 180 5.61 -16.00 -12.72
C GLY A 180 6.63 -16.02 -11.57
N SER A 181 6.76 -17.16 -10.90
CA SER A 181 7.65 -17.35 -9.73
C SER A 181 9.13 -17.33 -10.08
N GLU A 182 9.47 -17.74 -11.30
CA GLU A 182 10.83 -17.87 -11.82
C GLU A 182 11.59 -16.54 -11.88
N VAL A 183 10.86 -15.43 -11.92
CA VAL A 183 11.43 -14.07 -12.05
C VAL A 183 11.71 -13.44 -10.68
N MET A 184 11.12 -13.96 -9.60
CA MET A 184 11.10 -13.29 -8.29
C MET A 184 12.48 -13.19 -7.64
N ASP A 185 13.29 -14.25 -7.70
CA ASP A 185 14.64 -14.23 -7.12
C ASP A 185 15.52 -13.18 -7.81
N GLY A 186 15.53 -13.17 -9.14
CA GLY A 186 16.27 -12.17 -9.91
C GLY A 186 15.78 -10.74 -9.67
N LEU A 187 14.47 -10.56 -9.48
CA LEU A 187 13.86 -9.26 -9.21
C LEU A 187 14.30 -8.70 -7.86
N PHE A 188 14.19 -9.50 -6.79
CA PHE A 188 14.53 -9.03 -5.45
C PHE A 188 16.05 -8.96 -5.22
N ASP A 189 16.87 -9.74 -5.94
CA ASP A 189 18.32 -9.57 -5.99
C ASP A 189 18.72 -8.24 -6.65
N CYS A 190 18.05 -7.88 -7.75
CA CYS A 190 18.24 -6.60 -8.42
C CYS A 190 17.85 -5.44 -7.49
N TYR A 191 16.71 -5.58 -6.81
CA TYR A 191 16.21 -4.61 -5.84
C TYR A 191 17.18 -4.41 -4.67
N GLU A 192 17.66 -5.50 -4.06
CA GLU A 192 18.66 -5.43 -2.97
C GLU A 192 19.92 -4.69 -3.41
N LYS A 193 20.45 -5.00 -4.60
CA LYS A 193 21.63 -4.32 -5.15
C LYS A 193 21.40 -2.82 -5.36
N LYS A 194 20.23 -2.42 -5.86
CA LYS A 194 19.89 -1.00 -6.03
C LYS A 194 19.74 -0.27 -4.70
N ILE A 195 19.18 -0.91 -3.68
CA ILE A 195 19.17 -0.34 -2.31
C ILE A 195 20.59 -0.18 -1.80
N ALA A 196 21.41 -1.23 -1.89
CA ALA A 196 22.78 -1.21 -1.39
C ALA A 196 23.65 -0.14 -2.07
N ALA A 197 23.39 0.15 -3.35
CA ALA A 197 24.12 1.15 -4.13
C ALA A 197 23.72 2.61 -3.82
N SER A 198 22.63 2.83 -3.08
CA SER A 198 22.10 4.16 -2.79
C SER A 198 22.14 4.45 -1.29
N PRO A 199 23.09 5.28 -0.82
CA PRO A 199 23.15 5.70 0.58
C PRO A 199 21.84 6.34 1.06
N HIS A 200 21.07 6.91 0.13
CA HIS A 200 19.77 7.50 0.39
C HIS A 200 18.76 6.47 0.96
N PHE A 201 18.76 5.22 0.46
CA PHE A 201 17.86 4.16 0.91
C PHE A 201 18.31 3.45 2.19
N LEU A 202 19.58 3.62 2.58
CA LEU A 202 20.14 3.01 3.78
C LEU A 202 20.08 3.92 5.00
N ASP A 203 19.85 5.22 4.78
CA ASP A 203 19.72 6.21 5.83
C ASP A 203 18.29 6.20 6.41
N PRO A 204 18.11 5.79 7.69
CA PRO A 204 16.80 5.72 8.33
C PRO A 204 16.14 7.10 8.51
N ASP A 205 16.91 8.19 8.50
CA ASP A 205 16.38 9.54 8.63
C ASP A 205 15.77 10.06 7.32
N ASN A 206 16.06 9.37 6.20
CA ASN A 206 15.41 9.65 4.93
C ASN A 206 14.02 9.03 4.82
N GLU A 207 13.61 8.12 5.70
CA GLU A 207 12.28 7.49 5.65
C GLU A 207 11.19 8.40 6.22
N LYS A 208 10.27 8.84 5.34
CA LYS A 208 9.33 9.94 5.62
C LYS A 208 7.88 9.49 5.70
N SER A 209 7.62 8.19 5.51
CA SER A 209 6.30 7.57 5.59
C SER A 209 5.60 7.97 6.89
N ILE A 210 4.47 8.66 6.78
CA ILE A 210 3.63 9.02 7.93
C ILE A 210 2.60 7.92 8.15
N ILE A 211 2.31 7.64 9.41
CA ILE A 211 1.13 6.90 9.81
C ILE A 211 0.09 7.92 10.28
N ILE A 212 -1.01 8.03 9.54
CA ILE A 212 -2.16 8.82 9.99
C ILE A 212 -2.92 7.96 11.00
N PHE A 213 -2.97 8.40 12.26
CA PHE A 213 -3.86 7.84 13.27
C PHE A 213 -5.20 8.56 13.25
N VAL A 214 -6.29 7.82 13.10
CA VAL A 214 -7.66 8.35 13.18
C VAL A 214 -8.45 7.52 14.19
N LEU A 215 -9.02 8.17 15.22
CA LEU A 215 -9.99 7.56 16.13
C LEU A 215 -11.38 8.12 15.81
N LEU A 216 -12.30 7.24 15.42
CA LEU A 216 -13.69 7.58 15.12
C LEU A 216 -14.62 6.99 16.18
N LYS A 217 -15.70 7.69 16.50
CA LYS A 217 -16.77 7.20 17.37
C LYS A 217 -18.07 7.13 16.59
N SER A 218 -18.75 5.98 16.64
CA SER A 218 -20.08 5.80 16.03
C SER A 218 -21.09 6.72 16.73
N LYS A 219 -21.94 7.39 15.93
CA LYS A 219 -23.00 8.25 16.48
C LYS A 219 -24.04 7.38 17.18
N ALA A 220 -24.55 7.85 18.31
CA ALA A 220 -25.76 7.28 18.89
C ALA A 220 -26.95 7.81 18.07
N GLU A 221 -27.81 6.91 17.61
CA GLU A 221 -29.17 7.27 17.22
C GLU A 221 -30.00 7.58 18.47
#